data_AF-X1GX67-F1
#
_entry.id   AF-X1GX67-F1
#
_cell.length_a   1.000
_cell.length_b   1.000
_cell.length_c   1.000
_cell.angle_alpha   90.00
_cell.angle_beta   90.00
_cell.angle_gamma   90.00
#
_symmetry.space_group_name_H-M   'P 1'
#
loop_
_entity.id
_entity.type
_entity.pdbx_description
1 polymer ?
#
loop_
_entity_poly.entity_id
_entity_poly.type
_entity_poly.pdbx_seq_one_letter_code
_entity_poly.pdbx_strand_id
1 'polypeptide(L)'
;MNKKSDIMVSDMMEKIRGSLILPKKAYFFDTTLRDGEQTPGISFTLKEKISIAQSLNELGIDVIEAGFPVISQGDFKACKEVAKLGLDSEVIGLARIKKIDIDKVIEADMDSIHVFIATSDLHLKEKLKMTREEVIDSVKELISYAKDHYSDIQFSAEDATRSDLDYLIRVNQAAVESGATRINIPDT
;
A
#
# COMPACT_ATOMS: atom_id res chain seq x y z
N MET A 1 11.82 -38.08 -7.26
CA MET A 1 12.41 -38.03 -5.90
C MET A 1 12.19 -36.64 -5.35
N ASN A 2 11.18 -36.45 -4.49
CA ASN A 2 10.95 -35.19 -3.78
C ASN A 2 11.97 -35.06 -2.66
N LYS A 3 13.08 -34.34 -2.90
CA LYS A 3 13.83 -33.74 -1.80
C LYS A 3 12.95 -32.62 -1.24
N LYS A 4 12.14 -32.92 -0.23
CA LYS A 4 11.74 -31.88 0.73
C LYS A 4 13.06 -31.37 1.29
N SER A 5 13.41 -30.12 0.98
CA SER A 5 14.43 -29.41 1.74
C SER A 5 13.98 -29.44 3.19
N ASP A 6 14.85 -29.89 4.09
CA ASP A 6 14.64 -29.75 5.52
C ASP A 6 14.71 -28.25 5.82
N ILE A 7 13.54 -27.59 5.78
CA ILE A 7 13.39 -26.23 6.27
C ILE A 7 13.64 -26.32 7.77
N MET A 8 14.83 -25.91 8.21
CA MET A 8 15.12 -25.77 9.63
C MET A 8 14.30 -24.61 10.18
N VAL A 9 13.21 -24.95 10.85
CA VAL A 9 12.44 -24.02 11.67
C VAL A 9 12.95 -24.15 13.10
N SER A 10 13.31 -23.04 13.74
CA SER A 10 13.76 -23.05 15.13
C SER A 10 12.70 -23.63 16.06
N ASP A 11 13.10 -24.49 17.01
CA ASP A 11 12.23 -25.02 18.07
C ASP A 11 11.59 -23.90 18.92
N MET A 12 12.16 -22.69 18.88
CA MET A 12 11.55 -21.50 19.48
C MET A 12 10.19 -21.19 18.86
N MET A 13 10.02 -21.43 17.55
CA MET A 13 8.76 -21.21 16.84
C MET A 13 7.66 -22.14 17.36
N GLU A 14 7.98 -23.39 17.70
CA GLU A 14 7.01 -24.31 18.32
C GLU A 14 6.57 -23.82 19.71
N LYS A 15 7.52 -23.33 20.51
CA LYS A 15 7.24 -22.81 21.86
C LYS A 15 6.34 -21.58 21.85
N ILE A 16 6.53 -20.68 20.87
CA ILE A 16 5.71 -19.47 20.75
C ILE A 16 4.40 -19.71 19.99
N ARG A 17 4.30 -20.76 19.17
CA ARG A 17 3.08 -21.02 18.37
C ARG A 17 1.82 -21.15 19.22
N GLY A 18 1.95 -21.70 20.42
CA GLY A 18 0.84 -21.87 21.36
C GLY A 18 0.32 -20.57 21.97
N SER A 19 1.12 -19.50 21.96
CA SER A 19 0.72 -18.17 22.46
C SER A 19 0.39 -17.17 21.34
N LEU A 20 0.71 -17.50 20.09
CA LEU A 20 0.44 -16.65 18.94
C LEU A 20 -0.97 -16.88 18.39
N ILE A 21 -1.73 -15.80 18.23
CA ILE A 21 -2.98 -15.81 17.46
C ILE A 21 -2.58 -15.54 16.01
N LEU A 22 -2.37 -16.61 15.24
CA LEU A 22 -2.02 -16.49 13.82
C LEU A 22 -3.27 -16.30 12.95
N PRO A 23 -3.20 -15.47 11.91
CA PRO A 23 -4.29 -15.33 10.96
C PRO A 23 -4.46 -16.62 10.14
N LYS A 24 -5.68 -16.86 9.64
CA LYS A 24 -5.98 -18.02 8.79
C LYS A 24 -5.27 -17.96 7.42
N LYS A 25 -5.02 -16.74 6.93
CA LYS A 25 -4.37 -16.46 5.65
C LYS A 25 -3.40 -15.30 5.84
N ALA A 26 -2.24 -15.39 5.19
CA ALA A 26 -1.35 -14.26 4.96
C ALA A 26 -1.44 -13.89 3.47
N TYR A 27 -1.35 -12.60 3.18
CA TYR A 27 -1.35 -12.07 1.82
C TYR A 27 0.05 -11.56 1.48
N PHE A 28 0.48 -11.76 0.24
CA PHE A 28 1.70 -11.16 -0.28
C PHE A 28 1.36 -9.89 -1.05
N PHE A 29 1.89 -8.78 -0.55
CA PHE A 29 1.78 -7.46 -1.16
C PHE A 29 3.15 -7.09 -1.73
N ASP A 30 3.27 -7.05 -3.05
CA ASP A 30 4.52 -6.73 -3.73
C ASP A 30 4.57 -5.26 -4.16
N THR A 31 5.65 -4.57 -3.81
CA THR A 31 5.90 -3.16 -4.13
C THR A 31 7.04 -2.95 -5.13
N THR A 32 7.48 -3.99 -5.85
CA THR A 32 8.61 -3.91 -6.79
C THR A 32 8.41 -2.80 -7.83
N LEU A 33 7.19 -2.67 -8.35
CA LEU A 33 6.82 -1.69 -9.37
C LEU A 33 6.63 -0.25 -8.84
N ARG A 34 6.67 -0.06 -7.51
CA ARG A 34 6.54 1.25 -6.87
C ARG A 34 7.75 1.58 -6.01
N ASP A 35 7.91 0.89 -4.88
CA ASP A 35 8.98 1.13 -3.91
C ASP A 35 10.33 0.62 -4.44
N GLY A 36 10.31 -0.55 -5.11
CA GLY A 36 11.50 -1.10 -5.74
C GLY A 36 12.10 -0.16 -6.80
N GLU A 37 11.25 0.53 -7.56
CA GLU A 37 11.69 1.51 -8.57
C GLU A 37 12.30 2.79 -7.96
N GLN A 38 12.03 3.10 -6.68
CA GLN A 38 12.68 4.25 -6.01
C GLN A 38 14.16 3.99 -5.66
N THR A 39 14.65 2.77 -5.90
CA THR A 39 16.06 2.45 -5.73
C THR A 39 16.93 3.29 -6.68
N PRO A 40 17.96 3.98 -6.18
CA PRO A 40 18.84 4.79 -7.02
C PRO A 40 19.41 3.99 -8.21
N GLY A 41 19.21 4.51 -9.43
CA GLY A 41 19.68 3.90 -10.67
C GLY A 41 18.73 2.87 -11.29
N ILE A 42 17.56 2.62 -10.68
CA ILE A 42 16.52 1.77 -11.24
C ILE A 42 15.43 2.65 -11.87
N SER A 43 14.99 2.27 -13.08
CA SER A 43 13.78 2.78 -13.71
C SER A 43 13.29 1.74 -14.69
N PHE A 44 12.00 1.41 -14.64
CA PHE A 44 11.41 0.43 -15.51
C PHE A 44 10.69 1.10 -16.68
N THR A 45 10.97 0.63 -17.88
CA THR A 45 10.14 0.93 -19.05
C THR A 45 8.74 0.32 -18.89
N LEU A 46 7.77 0.86 -19.63
CA LEU A 46 6.40 0.32 -19.66
C LEU A 46 6.37 -1.20 -19.92
N LYS A 47 7.20 -1.68 -20.85
CA LYS A 47 7.27 -3.11 -21.20
C LYS A 47 7.81 -3.96 -20.06
N GLU A 48 8.82 -3.45 -19.35
CA GLU A 48 9.37 -4.13 -18.16
C GLU A 48 8.34 -4.16 -17.04
N LYS A 49 7.62 -3.07 -16.78
CA LYS A 49 6.56 -3.04 -15.76
C LYS A 49 5.46 -4.08 -16.05
N ILE A 50 5.00 -4.17 -17.30
CA ILE A 50 4.00 -5.18 -17.71
C ILE A 50 4.56 -6.59 -17.51
N SER A 51 5.79 -6.86 -17.97
CA SER A 51 6.40 -8.18 -17.84
C SER A 51 6.60 -8.60 -16.38
N ILE A 52 7.01 -7.66 -15.52
CA ILE A 52 7.17 -7.90 -14.08
C ILE A 52 5.80 -8.16 -13.43
N ALA A 53 4.77 -7.35 -13.73
CA ALA A 53 3.43 -7.55 -13.19
C ALA A 53 2.87 -8.94 -13.53
N GLN A 54 3.03 -9.38 -14.78
CA GLN A 54 2.63 -10.72 -15.22
C GLN A 54 3.41 -11.82 -14.47
N SER A 55 4.72 -11.63 -14.28
CA SER A 55 5.55 -12.59 -13.53
C SER A 55 5.17 -12.67 -12.05
N LEU A 56 4.83 -11.54 -11.41
CA LEU A 56 4.34 -11.50 -10.04
C LEU A 56 2.99 -12.19 -9.91
N ASN A 57 2.10 -12.01 -10.89
CA ASN A 57 0.82 -12.72 -10.96
C ASN A 57 1.02 -14.23 -11.08
N GLU A 58 1.88 -14.67 -12.00
CA GLU A 58 2.20 -16.11 -12.17
C GLU A 58 2.84 -16.72 -10.91
N LEU A 59 3.59 -15.92 -10.14
CA LEU A 59 4.15 -16.34 -8.85
C LEU A 59 3.08 -16.52 -7.76
N GLY A 60 1.87 -15.99 -7.96
CA GLY A 60 0.75 -16.06 -7.02
C GLY A 60 0.77 -14.96 -5.95
N ILE A 61 1.33 -13.79 -6.27
CA ILE A 61 1.25 -12.59 -5.42
C ILE A 61 -0.22 -12.16 -5.31
N ASP A 62 -0.70 -11.84 -4.11
CA ASP A 62 -2.09 -11.44 -3.92
C ASP A 62 -2.34 -10.00 -4.40
N VAL A 63 -1.43 -9.08 -4.09
CA VAL A 63 -1.57 -7.64 -4.40
C VAL A 63 -0.29 -7.10 -5.03
N ILE A 64 -0.41 -6.43 -6.17
CA ILE A 64 0.69 -5.79 -6.90
C ILE A 64 0.48 -4.27 -6.87
N GLU A 65 1.36 -3.54 -6.18
CA GLU A 65 1.36 -2.08 -6.20
C GLU A 65 2.04 -1.56 -7.47
N ALA A 66 1.21 -1.24 -8.48
CA ALA A 66 1.67 -0.97 -9.84
C ALA A 66 2.38 0.39 -10.02
N GLY A 67 2.34 1.26 -9.01
CA GLY A 67 3.03 2.54 -9.02
C GLY A 67 2.23 3.66 -8.38
N PHE A 68 2.61 4.89 -8.72
CA PHE A 68 2.01 6.11 -8.21
C PHE A 68 1.54 7.00 -9.39
N PRO A 69 0.26 6.89 -9.81
CA PRO A 69 -0.22 7.46 -11.07
C PRO A 69 -0.04 8.98 -11.22
N VAL A 70 -0.02 9.74 -10.12
CA VAL A 70 0.08 11.22 -10.17
C VAL A 70 1.48 11.73 -10.53
N ILE A 71 2.53 10.89 -10.42
CA ILE A 71 3.93 11.33 -10.47
C ILE A 71 4.29 11.91 -11.84
N SER A 72 3.88 11.24 -12.91
CA SER A 72 4.11 11.70 -14.27
C SER A 72 3.09 11.10 -15.24
N GLN A 73 3.03 11.65 -16.45
CA GLN A 73 2.26 11.04 -17.54
C GLN A 73 2.76 9.63 -17.91
N GLY A 74 4.06 9.35 -17.69
CA GLY A 74 4.63 8.03 -17.88
C GLY A 74 4.13 7.04 -16.84
N ASP A 75 4.16 7.43 -15.57
CA ASP A 75 3.65 6.62 -14.45
C ASP A 75 2.16 6.34 -14.58
N PHE A 76 1.36 7.37 -14.89
CA PHE A 76 -0.06 7.22 -15.16
C PHE A 76 -0.33 6.19 -16.25
N LYS A 77 0.36 6.28 -17.39
CA LYS A 77 0.21 5.33 -18.50
C LYS A 77 0.63 3.92 -18.08
N ALA A 78 1.75 3.77 -17.38
CA ALA A 78 2.20 2.46 -16.93
C ALA A 78 1.23 1.79 -15.96
N CYS A 79 0.81 2.54 -14.96
CA CYS A 79 -0.23 2.16 -14.02
C CYS A 79 -1.50 1.67 -14.76
N LYS A 80 -2.01 2.49 -15.68
CA LYS A 80 -3.23 2.19 -16.44
C LYS A 80 -3.10 0.97 -17.34
N GLU A 81 -1.93 0.74 -17.95
CA GLU A 81 -1.72 -0.43 -18.79
C GLU A 81 -1.55 -1.72 -17.97
N VAL A 82 -0.95 -1.63 -16.77
CA VAL A 82 -0.87 -2.78 -15.85
C VAL A 82 -2.25 -3.19 -15.33
N ALA A 83 -3.10 -2.22 -14.96
CA ALA A 83 -4.47 -2.49 -14.49
C ALA A 83 -5.34 -3.22 -15.54
N LYS A 84 -5.14 -2.92 -16.83
CA LYS A 84 -5.88 -3.56 -17.93
C LYS A 84 -5.46 -4.99 -18.27
N LEU A 85 -4.43 -5.54 -17.61
CA LEU A 85 -3.93 -6.87 -17.94
C LEU A 85 -4.90 -8.00 -17.56
N GLY A 86 -5.89 -7.72 -16.71
CA GLY A 86 -6.86 -8.73 -16.24
C GLY A 86 -6.18 -9.86 -15.47
N LEU A 87 -5.30 -9.47 -14.54
CA LEU A 87 -4.54 -10.38 -13.69
C LEU A 87 -5.46 -11.04 -12.63
N ASP A 88 -5.04 -12.18 -12.09
CA ASP A 88 -5.68 -12.79 -10.93
C ASP A 88 -5.30 -12.03 -9.62
N SER A 89 -4.10 -11.44 -9.61
CA SER A 89 -3.65 -10.51 -8.56
C SER A 89 -4.42 -9.19 -8.59
N GLU A 90 -4.69 -8.65 -7.40
CA GLU A 90 -5.21 -7.29 -7.25
C GLU A 90 -4.16 -6.26 -7.67
N VAL A 91 -4.51 -5.32 -8.56
CA VAL A 91 -3.65 -4.22 -8.97
C VAL A 91 -4.04 -2.94 -8.22
N ILE A 92 -3.18 -2.50 -7.30
CA ILE A 92 -3.42 -1.34 -6.43
C ILE A 92 -2.57 -0.14 -6.84
N GLY A 93 -3.18 1.06 -6.81
CA GLY A 93 -2.49 2.33 -7.08
C GLY A 93 -2.23 3.14 -5.81
N LEU A 94 -1.02 3.70 -5.67
CA LEU A 94 -0.67 4.58 -4.56
C LEU A 94 -1.21 6.01 -4.79
N ALA A 95 -1.71 6.65 -3.74
CA ALA A 95 -2.12 8.05 -3.72
C ALA A 95 -1.76 8.71 -2.38
N ARG A 96 -1.38 10.00 -2.41
CA ARG A 96 -1.41 10.80 -1.17
C ARG A 96 -2.86 11.06 -0.78
N ILE A 97 -3.09 11.43 0.48
CA ILE A 97 -4.33 12.08 0.95
C ILE A 97 -4.46 13.47 0.28
N LYS A 98 -4.75 13.47 -1.02
CA LYS A 98 -5.07 14.62 -1.88
C LYS A 98 -6.04 14.18 -2.96
N LYS A 99 -7.11 14.95 -3.18
CA LYS A 99 -8.14 14.59 -4.18
C LYS A 99 -7.57 14.32 -5.57
N ILE A 100 -6.63 15.15 -6.05
CA ILE A 100 -6.01 14.98 -7.37
C ILE A 100 -5.25 13.67 -7.53
N ASP A 101 -4.63 13.16 -6.46
CA ASP A 101 -3.92 11.89 -6.48
C ASP A 101 -4.91 10.72 -6.56
N ILE A 102 -5.99 10.78 -5.77
CA ILE A 102 -7.07 9.78 -5.77
C ILE A 102 -7.77 9.76 -7.14
N ASP A 103 -8.09 10.93 -7.69
CA ASP A 103 -8.66 11.07 -9.03
C ASP A 103 -7.77 10.40 -10.09
N LYS A 104 -6.43 10.50 -9.96
CA LYS A 104 -5.51 9.84 -10.89
C LYS A 104 -5.50 8.32 -10.77
N VAL A 105 -5.69 7.77 -9.58
CA VAL A 105 -5.86 6.31 -9.40
C VAL A 105 -7.17 5.86 -10.04
N ILE A 106 -8.27 6.60 -9.82
CA ILE A 106 -9.58 6.35 -10.46
C ILE A 106 -9.47 6.41 -11.98
N GLU A 107 -8.85 7.45 -12.54
CA GLU A 107 -8.65 7.59 -13.99
C GLU A 107 -7.76 6.49 -14.59
N ALA A 108 -6.87 5.91 -13.78
CA ALA A 108 -6.01 4.79 -14.17
C ALA A 108 -6.74 3.43 -14.12
N ASP A 109 -7.98 3.39 -13.63
CA ASP A 109 -8.85 2.20 -13.61
C ASP A 109 -8.22 1.04 -12.82
N MET A 110 -7.66 1.36 -11.65
CA MET A 110 -7.08 0.38 -10.73
C MET A 110 -8.17 -0.48 -10.07
N ASP A 111 -7.81 -1.66 -9.56
CA ASP A 111 -8.76 -2.51 -8.83
C ASP A 111 -9.07 -1.92 -7.45
N SER A 112 -8.06 -1.27 -6.85
CA SER A 112 -8.13 -0.69 -5.51
C SER A 112 -7.17 0.48 -5.33
N ILE A 113 -7.22 1.11 -4.16
CA ILE A 113 -6.39 2.26 -3.83
C ILE A 113 -5.63 2.09 -2.51
N HIS A 114 -4.37 2.51 -2.54
CA HIS A 114 -3.54 2.67 -1.36
C HIS A 114 -3.33 4.16 -1.11
N VAL A 115 -3.95 4.70 -0.06
CA VAL A 115 -3.76 6.07 0.38
C VAL A 115 -2.78 6.18 1.54
N PHE A 116 -1.97 7.24 1.58
CA PHE A 116 -1.04 7.48 2.68
C PHE A 116 -0.91 8.94 3.07
N ILE A 117 -0.55 9.17 4.34
CA ILE A 117 -0.15 10.47 4.89
C ILE A 117 0.84 10.26 6.04
N ALA A 118 1.79 11.18 6.21
CA ALA A 118 2.75 11.13 7.31
C ALA A 118 2.09 11.45 8.65
N THR A 119 2.51 10.76 9.71
CA THR A 119 1.91 10.86 11.04
C THR A 119 2.88 11.25 12.16
N SER A 120 4.19 11.31 11.89
CA SER A 120 5.15 11.74 12.90
C SER A 120 5.20 13.26 13.03
N ASP A 121 5.39 13.77 14.25
CA ASP A 121 5.35 15.20 14.53
C ASP A 121 6.34 16.02 13.70
N LEU A 122 7.51 15.43 13.38
CA LEU A 122 8.50 16.06 12.50
C LEU A 122 7.94 16.26 11.09
N HIS A 123 7.31 15.22 10.52
CA HIS A 123 6.70 15.32 9.20
C HIS A 123 5.47 16.24 9.19
N LEU A 124 4.64 16.21 10.24
CA LEU A 124 3.50 17.12 10.38
C LEU A 124 3.97 18.58 10.32
N LYS A 125 5.02 18.92 11.07
CA LYS A 125 5.54 20.29 11.17
C LYS A 125 6.32 20.73 9.93
N GLU A 126 7.26 19.90 9.46
CA GLU A 126 8.25 20.32 8.46
C GLU A 126 7.82 19.99 7.01
N LYS A 127 7.13 18.85 6.79
CA LYS A 127 6.70 18.38 5.45
C LYS A 127 5.28 18.83 5.12
N LEU A 128 4.32 18.53 5.99
CA LEU A 128 2.89 18.76 5.71
C LEU A 128 2.45 20.18 6.09
N LYS A 129 3.05 20.76 7.14
CA LYS A 129 2.61 22.01 7.76
C LYS A 129 1.14 21.94 8.19
N MET A 130 0.77 20.81 8.79
CA MET A 130 -0.57 20.50 9.26
C MET A 130 -0.53 20.12 10.74
N THR A 131 -1.59 20.44 11.45
CA THR A 131 -1.86 19.94 12.79
C THR A 131 -2.34 18.48 12.74
N ARG A 132 -2.26 17.80 13.89
CA ARG A 132 -2.77 16.43 14.06
C ARG A 132 -4.26 16.31 13.69
N GLU A 133 -5.07 17.29 14.06
CA GLU A 133 -6.51 17.28 13.74
C GLU A 133 -6.78 17.52 12.26
N GLU A 134 -6.06 18.46 11.61
CA GLU A 134 -6.18 18.68 10.16
C GLU A 134 -5.83 17.42 9.35
N VAL A 135 -4.86 16.62 9.81
CA VAL A 135 -4.54 15.33 9.20
C VAL A 135 -5.68 14.33 9.38
N ILE A 136 -6.24 14.21 10.59
CA ILE A 136 -7.39 13.34 10.84
C ILE A 136 -8.59 13.74 9.97
N ASP A 137 -8.88 15.03 9.87
CA ASP A 137 -9.99 15.54 9.05
C ASP A 137 -9.75 15.24 7.55
N SER A 138 -8.52 15.43 7.07
CA SER A 138 -8.15 15.10 5.69
C SER A 138 -8.26 13.60 5.40
N VAL A 139 -7.84 12.75 6.35
CA VAL A 139 -7.98 11.29 6.27
C VAL A 139 -9.46 10.92 6.17
N LYS A 140 -10.31 11.50 7.03
CA LYS A 140 -11.75 11.23 7.02
C LYS A 140 -12.39 11.62 5.70
N GLU A 141 -12.14 12.84 5.25
CA GLU A 141 -12.70 13.39 4.01
C GLU A 141 -12.31 12.54 2.81
N LEU A 142 -11.00 12.30 2.63
CA LEU A 142 -10.50 11.72 1.39
C LEU A 142 -10.59 10.19 1.33
N ILE A 143 -10.60 9.49 2.47
CA ILE A 143 -10.95 8.07 2.48
C ILE A 143 -12.45 7.89 2.21
N SER A 144 -13.30 8.75 2.78
CA SER A 144 -14.74 8.70 2.47
C SER A 144 -14.99 8.96 0.98
N TYR A 145 -14.26 9.90 0.38
CA TYR A 145 -14.30 10.11 -1.07
C TYR A 145 -13.82 8.88 -1.86
N ALA A 146 -12.69 8.27 -1.47
CA ALA A 146 -12.20 7.06 -2.13
C ALA A 146 -13.20 5.89 -2.05
N LYS A 147 -13.97 5.80 -0.97
CA LYS A 147 -15.01 4.76 -0.74
C LYS A 147 -16.16 4.82 -1.74
N ASP A 148 -16.43 6.00 -2.32
CA ASP A 148 -17.44 6.12 -3.38
C ASP A 148 -16.99 5.45 -4.70
N HIS A 149 -15.70 5.11 -4.82
CA HIS A 149 -15.10 4.54 -6.02
C HIS A 149 -14.51 3.13 -5.82
N TYR A 150 -14.05 2.82 -4.60
CA TYR A 150 -13.37 1.57 -4.29
C TYR A 150 -14.00 0.85 -3.10
N SER A 151 -14.15 -0.46 -3.23
CA SER A 151 -14.53 -1.33 -2.11
C SER A 151 -13.35 -1.70 -1.21
N ASP A 152 -12.14 -1.77 -1.79
CA ASP A 152 -10.90 -2.05 -1.08
C ASP A 152 -10.01 -0.82 -1.03
N ILE A 153 -9.70 -0.40 0.20
CA ILE A 153 -8.92 0.80 0.49
C ILE A 153 -7.88 0.46 1.53
N GLN A 154 -6.61 0.59 1.15
CA GLN A 154 -5.49 0.51 2.09
C GLN A 154 -5.11 1.90 2.56
N PHE A 155 -4.98 2.09 3.88
CA PHE A 155 -4.43 3.30 4.48
C PHE A 155 -3.07 3.03 5.13
N SER A 156 -2.08 3.87 4.83
CA SER A 156 -0.78 3.89 5.49
C SER A 156 -0.55 5.17 6.28
N ALA A 157 -0.21 5.01 7.55
CA ALA A 157 0.39 6.06 8.35
C ALA A 157 1.90 6.10 8.10
N GLU A 158 2.35 6.93 7.14
CA GLU A 158 3.79 7.08 6.85
C GLU A 158 4.53 7.53 8.13
N ASP A 159 5.70 6.95 8.37
CA ASP A 159 6.52 7.17 9.55
C ASP A 159 5.86 6.75 10.89
N ALA A 160 5.12 5.63 10.89
CA ALA A 160 4.35 5.17 12.04
C ALA A 160 5.21 4.84 13.26
N THR A 161 6.39 4.22 13.09
CA THR A 161 7.25 3.77 14.20
C THR A 161 7.91 4.90 14.97
N ARG A 162 7.92 6.13 14.42
CA ARG A 162 8.38 7.37 15.08
C ARG A 162 7.22 8.29 15.47
N SER A 163 5.98 7.85 15.29
CA SER A 163 4.77 8.60 15.65
C SER A 163 4.37 8.37 17.10
N ASP A 164 3.70 9.36 17.69
CA ASP A 164 3.06 9.21 18.99
C ASP A 164 1.97 8.13 18.91
N LEU A 165 2.00 7.14 19.81
CA LEU A 165 1.16 5.95 19.72
C LEU A 165 -0.33 6.27 19.83
N ASP A 166 -0.71 7.16 20.75
CA ASP A 166 -2.11 7.54 20.94
C ASP A 166 -2.65 8.26 19.71
N TYR A 167 -1.84 9.14 19.11
CA TYR A 167 -2.19 9.79 17.85
C TYR A 167 -2.27 8.80 16.68
N LEU A 168 -1.31 7.88 16.56
CA LEU A 168 -1.32 6.84 15.52
C LEU A 168 -2.59 5.99 15.61
N ILE A 169 -3.01 5.59 16.81
CA ILE A 169 -4.26 4.87 17.04
C ILE A 169 -5.46 5.70 16.54
N ARG A 170 -5.53 6.98 16.92
CA ARG A 170 -6.63 7.87 16.50
C ARG A 170 -6.71 8.04 14.98
N VAL A 171 -5.58 8.20 14.30
CA VAL A 171 -5.53 8.35 12.83
C VAL A 171 -5.99 7.07 12.14
N ASN A 172 -5.51 5.91 12.59
CA ASN A 172 -5.93 4.63 12.01
C ASN A 172 -7.41 4.31 12.29
N GLN A 173 -7.92 4.65 13.48
CA GLN A 173 -9.34 4.54 13.79
C GLN A 173 -10.18 5.40 12.85
N ALA A 174 -9.80 6.66 12.64
CA ALA A 174 -10.46 7.56 11.71
C ALA A 174 -10.45 6.99 10.27
N ALA A 175 -9.33 6.40 9.83
CA ALA A 175 -9.24 5.76 8.53
C ALA A 175 -10.23 4.58 8.38
N VAL A 176 -10.29 3.69 9.38
CA VAL A 176 -11.23 2.55 9.39
C VAL A 176 -12.69 3.03 9.38
N GLU A 177 -13.03 3.99 10.23
CA GLU A 177 -14.39 4.55 10.33
C GLU A 177 -14.84 5.21 9.02
N SER A 178 -13.91 5.81 8.28
CA SER A 178 -14.18 6.44 6.98
C SER A 178 -14.22 5.46 5.81
N GLY A 179 -13.75 4.21 5.97
CA GLY A 179 -13.89 3.16 4.97
C GLY A 179 -12.61 2.42 4.56
N ALA A 180 -11.47 2.67 5.20
CA ALA A 180 -10.29 1.85 4.97
C ALA A 180 -10.56 0.39 5.36
N THR A 181 -10.30 -0.54 4.44
CA THR A 181 -10.46 -1.99 4.65
C THR A 181 -9.15 -2.65 5.09
N ARG A 182 -8.01 -2.01 4.81
CA ARG A 182 -6.67 -2.47 5.21
C ARG A 182 -5.90 -1.32 5.86
N ILE A 183 -5.23 -1.62 6.97
CA ILE A 183 -4.31 -0.70 7.64
C ILE A 183 -2.89 -1.23 7.48
N ASN A 184 -2.01 -0.40 6.94
CA ASN A 184 -0.58 -0.66 6.83
C ASN A 184 0.19 0.21 7.83
N ILE A 185 1.12 -0.41 8.55
CA ILE A 185 1.97 0.23 9.56
C ILE A 185 3.42 0.16 9.06
N PRO A 186 3.88 1.17 8.30
CA PRO A 186 5.24 1.19 7.76
C PRO A 186 6.28 1.60 8.82
N ASP A 187 7.42 0.93 8.80
CA ASP A 187 8.65 1.35 9.48
C ASP A 187 9.54 2.07 8.46
N THR A 188 9.29 3.38 8.28
CA THR A 188 9.95 4.24 7.28
C THR A 188 11.29 4.74 7.78
#